data_AF-A0A2P7QVI5-F1
#
_entry.id   AF-A0A2P7QVI5-F1
#
_cell.length_a   1.000
_cell.length_b   1.000
_cell.length_c   1.000
_cell.angle_alpha   90.00
_cell.angle_beta   90.00
_cell.angle_gamma   90.00
#
_symmetry.space_group_name_H-M   'P 1'
#
loop_
_entity.id
_entity.type
_entity.pdbx_description
1 polymer ?
#
loop_
_entity_poly.entity_id
_entity_poly.type
_entity_poly.pdbx_seq_one_letter_code
_entity_poly.pdbx_strand_id
1 'polypeptide(L)'
;MTLADADQVAPGYQVTLTLKVSDVAALWAAAAQRGLAAPGTNPADVFDVIGPREDPSLADCIAMLAGPVSVPGCSLDDLEIAEL
;
A
#
# COMPACT_ATOMS: atom_id res chain seq x y z
N MET A 1 30.59 23.67 25.05
CA MET A 1 31.56 22.59 24.74
C MET A 1 31.47 21.62 25.90
N THR A 2 30.71 20.52 25.82
CA THR A 2 30.91 19.29 25.01
C THR A 2 29.55 18.76 24.52
N LEU A 3 29.34 18.52 23.21
CA LEU A 3 29.63 17.29 22.46
C LEU A 3 28.86 16.05 22.99
N ALA A 4 27.63 15.87 22.51
CA ALA A 4 27.09 14.61 21.98
C ALA A 4 25.57 14.78 21.77
N ASP A 5 25.19 15.48 20.70
CA ASP A 5 23.96 15.12 19.99
C ASP A 5 24.28 13.78 19.32
N ALA A 6 24.16 12.70 20.11
CA ALA A 6 24.09 11.38 19.52
C ALA A 6 22.76 11.35 18.80
N ASP A 7 22.81 11.66 17.51
CA ASP A 7 21.79 11.37 16.52
C ASP A 7 21.45 9.87 16.64
N GLN A 8 20.55 9.54 17.56
CA GLN A 8 20.09 8.17 17.76
C GLN A 8 19.16 7.88 16.59
N VAL A 9 19.75 7.47 15.47
CA VAL A 9 19.03 6.89 14.34
C VAL A 9 18.23 5.72 14.90
N ALA A 10 16.92 5.89 14.99
CA ALA A 10 16.03 4.82 15.42
C ALA A 10 16.26 3.59 14.52
N PRO A 11 16.21 2.36 15.06
CA PRO A 11 16.39 1.16 14.25
C PRO A 11 15.32 1.10 13.17
N GLY A 12 15.74 1.00 11.91
CA GLY A 12 14.85 0.71 10.77
C GLY A 12 14.49 -0.77 10.72
N TYR A 13 13.28 -1.09 10.25
CA TYR A 13 12.81 -2.46 10.08
C TYR A 13 12.22 -2.65 8.69
N GLN A 14 12.62 -3.72 8.00
CA GLN A 14 12.06 -4.10 6.69
C GLN A 14 11.22 -5.37 6.84
N VAL A 15 10.01 -5.34 6.30
CA VAL A 15 9.09 -6.47 6.26
C VAL A 15 8.88 -6.89 4.80
N THR A 16 9.13 -8.16 4.48
CA THR A 16 8.93 -8.71 3.14
C THR A 16 7.76 -9.69 3.17
N LEU A 17 6.80 -9.50 2.26
CA LEU A 17 5.59 -10.32 2.16
C LEU A 17 5.49 -10.92 0.75
N THR A 18 5.16 -12.21 0.69
CA THR A 18 4.81 -12.88 -0.57
C THR A 18 3.32 -13.18 -0.58
N LEU A 19 2.61 -12.66 -1.57
CA LEU A 19 1.17 -12.84 -1.73
C LEU A 19 0.87 -13.75 -2.92
N LYS A 20 -0.19 -14.54 -2.79
CA LYS A 20 -0.77 -15.30 -3.91
C LYS A 20 -2.23 -14.90 -4.04
N VAL A 21 -2.60 -14.40 -5.21
CA VAL A 21 -3.98 -14.04 -5.51
C VAL A 21 -4.73 -15.31 -5.87
N SER A 22 -5.63 -15.76 -4.99
CA SER A 22 -6.52 -16.91 -5.23
C SER A 22 -7.91 -16.51 -5.69
N ASP A 23 -8.32 -15.26 -5.43
CA ASP A 23 -9.60 -14.68 -5.84
C ASP A 23 -9.40 -13.23 -6.29
N VAL A 24 -9.37 -13.05 -7.61
CA VAL A 24 -9.17 -11.75 -8.26
C VAL A 24 -10.36 -10.81 -8.00
N ALA A 25 -11.59 -11.33 -7.99
CA ALA A 25 -12.78 -10.52 -7.82
C ALA A 25 -12.89 -9.97 -6.39
N ALA A 26 -12.53 -10.78 -5.39
CA ALA A 26 -12.45 -10.35 -4.00
C ALA A 26 -11.35 -9.31 -3.78
N LEU A 27 -10.17 -9.50 -4.39
CA LEU A 27 -9.06 -8.55 -4.33
C LEU A 27 -9.48 -7.18 -4.89
N TRP A 28 -10.03 -7.16 -6.11
CA TRP A 28 -10.49 -5.93 -6.75
C TRP A 28 -11.57 -5.22 -5.93
N ALA A 29 -12.55 -5.96 -5.41
CA ALA A 29 -13.62 -5.37 -4.61
C ALA A 29 -13.10 -4.72 -3.33
N ALA A 30 -12.14 -5.36 -2.65
CA ALA A 30 -11.50 -4.79 -1.47
C ALA A 30 -10.68 -3.54 -1.81
N ALA A 31 -9.93 -3.55 -2.91
CA ALA A 31 -9.14 -2.41 -3.37
C ALA A 31 -10.06 -1.21 -3.72
N ALA A 32 -11.13 -1.46 -4.46
CA ALA A 32 -12.14 -0.45 -4.80
C ALA A 32 -12.80 0.14 -3.54
N GLN A 33 -13.22 -0.70 -2.60
CA GLN A 33 -13.81 -0.24 -1.33
C GLN A 33 -12.84 0.66 -0.55
N ARG A 34 -11.57 0.29 -0.51
CA ARG A 34 -10.54 1.07 0.19
C ARG A 34 -10.28 2.41 -0.50
N GLY A 35 -10.13 2.43 -1.83
CA GLY A 35 -9.94 3.67 -2.59
C GLY A 35 -11.12 4.63 -2.43
N LEU A 36 -12.35 4.11 -2.51
CA LEU A 36 -13.58 4.91 -2.36
C LEU A 36 -13.81 5.42 -0.93
N ALA A 37 -13.24 4.78 0.07
CA ALA A 37 -13.33 5.23 1.46
C ALA A 37 -12.43 6.45 1.76
N ALA A 38 -11.46 6.77 0.89
CA ALA A 38 -10.58 7.90 1.09
C ALA A 38 -11.32 9.23 0.79
N PRO A 39 -11.27 10.22 1.70
CA PRO A 39 -11.99 11.47 1.55
C PRO A 39 -11.51 12.27 0.32
N GLY A 40 -12.45 12.80 -0.45
CA GLY A 40 -12.15 13.59 -1.65
C GLY A 40 -11.85 12.76 -2.91
N THR A 41 -11.93 11.44 -2.83
CA THR A 41 -11.65 10.55 -3.95
C THR A 41 -12.83 10.45 -4.91
N ASN A 42 -12.58 10.62 -6.20
CA ASN A 42 -13.54 10.37 -7.27
C ASN A 42 -13.50 8.87 -7.66
N PRO A 43 -14.66 8.20 -7.80
CA PRO A 43 -14.71 6.81 -8.25
C PRO A 43 -13.99 6.53 -9.57
N ALA A 44 -14.04 7.47 -10.53
CA ALA A 44 -13.36 7.30 -11.82
C ALA A 44 -11.85 7.16 -11.63
N ASP A 45 -11.24 8.02 -10.81
CA ASP A 45 -9.80 8.00 -10.54
C ASP A 45 -9.38 6.68 -9.86
N VAL A 46 -10.22 6.11 -8.99
CA VAL A 46 -9.96 4.79 -8.39
C VAL A 46 -9.94 3.72 -9.46
N PHE A 47 -10.94 3.71 -10.35
CA PHE A 47 -11.05 2.70 -11.41
C PHE A 47 -9.97 2.85 -12.49
N ASP A 48 -9.49 4.05 -12.74
CA ASP A 48 -8.34 4.29 -13.62
C ASP A 48 -7.05 3.69 -13.04
N VAL A 49 -6.91 3.67 -11.70
CA VAL A 49 -5.75 3.07 -11.02
C VAL A 49 -5.85 1.55 -10.96
N ILE A 50 -6.96 1.01 -10.45
CA ILE A 50 -7.07 -0.45 -10.21
C ILE A 50 -7.54 -1.25 -11.43
N GLY A 51 -7.90 -0.56 -12.52
CA GLY A 51 -8.46 -1.15 -13.73
C GLY A 51 -9.92 -1.59 -13.59
N PRO A 52 -10.56 -1.96 -14.71
CA PRO A 52 -11.92 -2.49 -14.73
C PRO A 52 -12.00 -3.85 -14.03
N ARG A 53 -13.20 -4.26 -13.60
CA ARG A 53 -13.39 -5.52 -12.87
C ARG A 53 -13.09 -6.75 -13.73
N GLU A 54 -13.31 -6.65 -15.04
CA GLU A 54 -13.09 -7.71 -16.02
C GLU A 54 -11.62 -7.91 -16.36
N ASP A 55 -10.79 -6.88 -16.19
CA ASP A 55 -9.35 -6.88 -16.44
C ASP A 55 -8.63 -6.00 -15.40
N PRO A 56 -8.56 -6.46 -14.14
CA PRO A 56 -8.06 -5.64 -13.05
C PRO A 56 -6.53 -5.59 -13.03
N SER A 57 -5.97 -4.44 -12.67
CA SER A 57 -4.56 -4.33 -12.34
C SER A 57 -4.31 -4.95 -10.97
N LEU A 58 -3.79 -6.18 -10.95
CA LEU A 58 -3.52 -6.91 -9.71
C LEU A 58 -2.46 -6.20 -8.85
N ALA A 59 -1.42 -5.67 -9.49
CA ALA A 59 -0.36 -4.92 -8.82
C ALA A 59 -0.93 -3.68 -8.11
N ASP A 60 -1.76 -2.89 -8.77
CA ASP A 60 -2.38 -1.69 -8.19
C ASP A 60 -3.42 -2.04 -7.12
N CYS A 61 -4.18 -3.13 -7.32
CA CYS A 61 -5.08 -3.64 -6.28
C CYS A 61 -4.31 -4.03 -5.01
N ILE A 62 -3.18 -4.73 -5.16
CA ILE A 62 -2.32 -5.11 -4.04
C ILE A 62 -1.69 -3.86 -3.44
N ALA A 63 -1.23 -2.89 -4.23
CA ALA A 63 -0.65 -1.64 -3.74
C ALA A 63 -1.63 -0.86 -2.88
N MET A 64 -2.87 -0.74 -3.36
CA MET A 64 -3.96 -0.10 -2.65
C MET A 64 -4.15 -0.74 -1.27
N LEU A 65 -4.08 -2.07 -1.17
CA LEU A 65 -4.39 -2.84 0.05
C LEU A 65 -3.20 -3.08 0.98
N ALA A 66 -2.01 -3.31 0.42
CA ALA A 66 -0.79 -3.72 1.12
C ALA A 66 -0.01 -2.53 1.68
N GLY A 67 -0.25 -1.32 1.17
CA GLY A 67 0.30 -0.11 1.76
C GLY A 67 -0.09 -0.01 3.24
N PRO A 68 0.87 0.06 4.18
CA PRO A 68 0.57 0.09 5.60
C PRO A 68 -0.26 1.33 5.91
N VAL A 69 -1.51 1.10 6.32
CA VAL A 69 -2.36 2.15 6.90
C VAL A 69 -1.82 2.40 8.30
N SER A 70 -0.89 3.35 8.41
CA SER A 70 -0.60 4.02 9.67
C SER A 70 -0.16 3.08 10.79
N VAL A 71 0.99 2.42 10.66
CA VAL A 71 1.63 1.81 11.84
C VAL A 71 2.02 2.96 12.78
N PRO A 72 1.38 3.13 13.96
CA PRO A 72 1.58 4.33 14.77
C PRO A 72 3.03 4.42 15.23
N GLY A 73 3.66 5.58 15.03
CA GLY A 73 5.08 5.79 15.34
C GLY A 73 6.04 5.32 14.25
N CYS A 74 5.55 4.83 13.10
CA CYS A 74 6.38 4.50 11.95
C CYS A 74 6.07 5.44 10.78
N SER A 75 7.13 5.88 10.09
CA SER A 75 7.03 6.36 8.71
C SER A 75 7.12 5.18 7.75
N LEU A 76 6.48 5.30 6.60
CA LEU A 76 6.73 4.41 5.46
C LEU A 76 7.83 5.05 4.62
N ASP A 77 9.00 4.40 4.55
CA ASP A 77 10.12 4.89 3.75
C ASP A 77 10.04 4.41 2.30
N ASP A 78 9.63 3.15 2.08
CA ASP A 78 9.49 2.56 0.74
C ASP A 78 8.45 1.42 0.72
N LEU A 79 7.82 1.19 -0.44
CA LEU A 79 6.91 0.09 -0.72
C LEU A 79 7.13 -0.41 -2.15
N GLU A 80 7.68 -1.61 -2.28
CA GLU A 80 7.91 -2.26 -3.57
C GLU A 80 6.89 -3.38 -3.81
N ILE A 81 6.30 -3.40 -5.00
CA ILE A 81 5.40 -4.45 -5.48
C ILE A 81 5.89 -4.89 -6.86
N ALA A 82 6.16 -6.19 -6.98
CA ALA A 82 6.62 -6.81 -8.22
C ALA A 82 5.83 -8.10 -8.49
N GLU A 83 5.58 -8.36 -9.77
CA GLU A 83 5.09 -9.66 -10.23
C GLU A 83 6.23 -10.69 -10.17
N LEU A 84 5.93 -11.91 -9.73
CA LEU A 84 6.87 -13.02 -9.62
C LEU A 84 6.89 -13.89 -10.88
#